data_AF-A0A521LTW5-F1
#
_entry.id   AF-A0A521LTW5-F1
#
_cell.length_a   1.000
_cell.length_b   1.000
_cell.length_c   1.000
_cell.angle_alpha   90.00
_cell.angle_beta   90.00
_cell.angle_gamma   90.00
#
_symmetry.space_group_name_H-M   'P 1'
#
loop_
_entity.id
_entity.type
_entity.pdbx_description
1 polymer ?
#
loop_
_entity_poly.entity_id
_entity_poly.type
_entity_poly.pdbx_seq_one_letter_code
_entity_poly.pdbx_strand_id
1 'polypeptide(L)'
;MIGTAWAAGADGAKGGLFSDPGFWVAVAFVLFFALAGKVLWAKIRDMLDKRAGDISKALADAERLRAEALKAKQDAERTLAQASGEGQAIIQQAREEADRMKAKAAASLETAIALREQQAKDRIAQAEAQASKQVRDTAVDVALAATRALLRDQVGQGRTSAMIDEAIAELPKRLH
;
A
#
# COMPACT_ATOMS: atom_id res chain seq x y z
N MET A 1 14.12 -10.70 112.91
CA MET A 1 15.44 -10.51 112.28
C MET A 1 15.21 -9.58 111.09
N ILE A 2 15.16 -8.26 111.31
CA ILE A 2 16.31 -7.33 111.36
C ILE A 2 17.18 -7.47 110.10
N GLY A 3 17.14 -6.45 109.25
CA GLY A 3 17.97 -6.36 108.03
C GLY A 3 17.63 -5.21 107.09
N THR A 4 17.29 -4.03 107.62
CA THR A 4 17.35 -2.77 106.87
C THR A 4 18.80 -2.47 106.52
N ALA A 5 19.15 -2.49 105.24
CA ALA A 5 20.45 -2.04 104.76
C ALA A 5 20.28 -0.98 103.67
N TRP A 6 20.31 0.26 104.16
CA TRP A 6 21.08 1.36 103.57
C TRP A 6 20.57 1.91 102.22
N ALA A 7 19.57 2.79 102.34
CA ALA A 7 19.52 3.99 101.53
C ALA A 7 20.85 4.74 101.73
N ALA A 8 21.71 4.72 100.71
CA ALA A 8 22.93 5.50 100.65
C ALA A 8 22.57 6.98 100.75
N GLY A 9 23.12 7.63 101.78
CA GLY A 9 22.82 9.00 102.15
C GLY A 9 23.07 9.98 101.00
N ALA A 10 22.02 10.72 100.66
CA ALA A 10 22.17 12.05 100.11
C ALA A 10 22.51 12.99 101.27
N ASP A 11 23.75 12.90 101.75
CA ASP A 11 24.31 13.86 102.70
C ASP A 11 24.53 15.18 101.98
N GLY A 12 23.60 16.10 102.23
CA GLY A 12 23.75 17.51 101.92
C GLY A 12 24.85 18.13 102.77
N ALA A 13 26.10 18.02 102.32
CA ALA A 13 27.16 18.91 102.73
C ALA A 13 27.19 20.11 101.76
N LYS A 14 27.00 21.31 102.30
CA LYS A 14 27.15 22.59 101.59
C LYS A 14 28.60 22.80 101.15
N GLY A 15 29.00 22.12 100.07
CA GLY A 15 30.07 22.54 99.17
C GLY A 15 29.43 23.23 97.96
N GLY A 16 30.09 24.23 97.37
CA GLY A 16 29.54 24.97 96.23
C GLY A 16 29.09 24.04 95.09
N LEU A 17 28.28 24.55 94.15
CA LEU A 17 27.69 23.84 92.99
C LEU A 17 28.62 22.83 92.28
N PHE A 18 29.93 23.00 92.42
CA PHE A 18 31.00 22.17 91.86
C PHE A 18 31.30 20.86 92.63
N SER A 19 30.75 20.65 93.83
CA SER A 19 31.01 19.46 94.69
C SER A 19 29.87 18.44 94.72
N ASP A 20 28.72 18.73 94.08
CA ASP A 20 27.60 17.79 93.95
C ASP A 20 27.79 16.88 92.72
N PRO A 21 27.89 15.55 92.86
CA PRO A 21 27.94 14.62 91.74
C PRO A 21 26.78 14.78 90.75
N GLY A 22 25.60 15.22 91.22
CA GLY A 22 24.43 15.48 90.37
C GLY A 22 24.65 16.59 89.34
N PHE A 23 25.44 17.62 89.69
CA PHE A 23 25.76 18.73 88.78
C PHE A 23 26.60 18.27 87.58
N TRP A 24 27.64 17.47 87.81
CA TRP A 24 28.47 16.92 86.73
C TRP A 24 27.71 15.93 85.84
N VAL A 25 26.77 15.15 86.41
CA VAL A 25 25.87 14.30 85.62
C VAL A 25 24.95 15.14 84.72
N ALA A 26 24.37 16.23 85.25
CA ALA A 26 23.56 17.14 84.45
C ALA A 26 24.37 17.83 83.33
N VAL A 27 25.60 18.27 83.63
CA VAL A 27 26.52 18.85 82.63
C VAL A 27 26.88 17.82 81.55
N ALA A 28 27.23 16.59 81.93
CA ALA A 28 27.52 15.51 80.99
C ALA A 28 26.29 15.15 80.13
N PHE A 29 25.09 15.15 80.71
CA PHE A 29 23.83 14.92 80.00
C PHE A 29 23.55 16.01 78.96
N VAL A 30 23.69 17.29 79.34
CA VAL A 30 23.53 18.43 78.43
C VAL A 30 24.59 18.40 77.34
N LEU A 31 25.86 18.12 77.67
CA LEU A 31 26.94 18.02 76.70
C LEU A 31 26.71 16.87 75.72
N PHE A 32 26.26 15.71 76.20
CA PHE A 32 25.88 14.56 75.38
C PHE A 32 24.74 14.91 74.43
N PHE A 33 23.65 15.51 74.94
CA PHE A 33 22.53 15.93 74.10
C PHE A 33 22.91 17.03 73.10
N ALA A 34 23.80 17.95 73.44
CA ALA A 34 24.30 18.97 72.52
C ALA A 34 25.09 18.35 71.36
N LEU A 35 25.98 17.39 71.66
CA LEU A 35 26.80 16.69 70.67
C LEU A 35 25.96 15.71 69.82
N ALA A 36 25.19 14.83 70.47
CA ALA A 36 24.37 13.81 69.82
C ALA A 36 23.16 14.41 69.10
N GLY A 37 22.52 15.43 69.69
CA GLY A 37 21.36 16.12 69.13
C GLY A 37 21.67 16.79 67.79
N LYS A 38 22.86 17.39 67.64
CA LYS A 38 23.28 17.98 66.36
C LYS A 38 23.37 16.95 65.24
N VAL A 39 23.92 15.76 65.52
CA VAL A 39 24.06 14.68 64.55
C VAL A 39 22.70 14.07 64.21
N LEU A 40 21.86 13.82 65.22
CA LEU A 40 20.53 13.26 65.03
C LEU A 40 19.63 14.20 64.21
N TRP A 41 19.62 15.49 64.52
CA TRP A 41 18.90 16.51 63.75
C TRP A 41 19.39 16.61 62.30
N ALA A 42 20.71 16.53 62.08
CA ALA A 42 21.26 16.53 60.73
C ALA A 42 20.82 15.31 59.91
N LYS A 43 20.79 14.10 60.52
CA LYS A 43 20.34 12.87 59.86
C LYS A 43 18.84 12.89 59.53
N ILE A 44 18.01 13.41 60.44
CA ILE A 44 16.56 13.53 60.19
C ILE A 44 16.30 14.51 59.04
N ARG A 45 16.98 15.67 59.03
CA ARG A 45 16.87 16.64 57.94
C ARG A 45 17.28 16.03 56.60
N ASP A 46 18.43 15.36 56.55
CA ASP A 46 18.92 14.71 55.32
C ASP A 46 17.94 13.65 54.79
N MET A 47 17.29 12.87 55.67
CA MET A 47 16.24 11.93 55.24
C MET A 47 15.00 12.62 54.70
N LEU A 48 14.57 13.73 55.32
CA LEU A 48 13.42 14.51 54.85
C LEU A 48 13.71 15.17 53.50
N ASP A 49 14.90 15.76 53.36
CA ASP A 49 15.35 16.38 52.11
C ASP A 49 15.47 15.34 50.99
N LYS A 50 16.00 14.13 51.28
CA LYS A 50 16.00 13.02 50.32
C LYS A 50 14.61 12.63 49.88
N ARG A 51 13.68 12.43 50.82
CA ARG A 51 12.28 12.09 50.50
C ARG A 51 11.61 13.19 49.69
N ALA A 52 11.80 14.46 50.05
CA ALA A 52 11.27 15.60 49.30
C ALA A 52 11.86 15.64 47.89
N GLY A 53 13.16 15.40 47.74
CA GLY A 53 13.84 15.31 46.46
C GLY A 53 13.32 14.16 45.59
N ASP A 54 13.11 12.98 46.17
CA ASP A 54 12.57 11.82 45.46
C ASP A 54 11.13 12.05 44.99
N ILE A 55 10.28 12.65 45.84
CA ILE A 55 8.91 13.03 45.47
C ILE A 55 8.93 14.08 44.36
N SER A 56 9.77 15.10 44.47
CA SER A 56 9.89 16.15 43.45
C SER A 56 10.36 15.57 42.11
N LYS A 57 11.30 14.62 42.12
CA LYS A 57 11.76 13.93 40.91
C LYS A 57 10.63 13.08 40.31
N ALA A 58 9.93 12.29 41.14
CA ALA A 58 8.82 11.47 40.68
C ALA A 58 7.69 12.31 40.06
N LEU A 59 7.38 13.48 40.63
CA LEU A 59 6.41 14.42 40.08
C LEU A 59 6.89 15.01 38.75
N ALA A 60 8.16 15.46 38.67
CA ALA A 60 8.73 15.97 37.42
C ALA A 60 8.75 14.91 36.30
N ASP A 61 9.10 13.67 36.64
CA ASP A 61 9.05 12.55 35.72
C ASP A 61 7.61 12.26 35.29
N ALA A 62 6.64 12.24 36.20
CA ALA A 62 5.24 12.04 35.86
C ALA A 62 4.70 13.14 34.93
N GLU A 63 5.05 14.39 35.17
CA GLU A 63 4.70 15.52 34.29
C GLU A 63 5.34 15.37 32.90
N ARG A 64 6.62 14.98 32.84
CA ARG A 64 7.32 14.71 31.58
C ARG A 64 6.66 13.56 30.81
N LEU A 65 6.39 12.44 31.46
CA LEU A 65 5.71 11.30 30.83
C LEU A 65 4.30 11.67 30.35
N ARG A 66 3.57 12.49 31.12
CA ARG A 66 2.26 12.99 30.69
C ARG A 66 2.38 13.88 29.46
N ALA A 67 3.36 14.79 29.41
CA ALA A 67 3.59 15.65 28.26
C ALA A 67 3.98 14.83 27.02
N GLU A 68 4.84 13.82 27.17
CA GLU A 68 5.22 12.90 26.10
C GLU A 68 4.02 12.09 25.60
N ALA A 69 3.18 11.56 26.50
CA ALA A 69 1.97 10.83 26.13
C ALA A 69 0.96 11.72 25.39
N LEU A 70 0.79 12.98 25.81
CA LEU A 70 -0.08 13.93 25.12
C LEU A 70 0.46 14.27 23.73
N LYS A 71 1.78 14.46 23.59
CA LYS A 71 2.42 14.69 22.30
C LYS A 71 2.26 13.49 21.38
N ALA A 72 2.54 12.28 21.86
CA ALA A 72 2.37 11.05 21.11
C ALA A 72 0.91 10.84 20.66
N LYS A 73 -0.06 11.16 21.53
CA LYS A 73 -1.48 11.13 21.17
C LYS A 73 -1.82 12.11 20.05
N GLN A 74 -1.36 13.36 20.15
CA GLN A 74 -1.60 14.37 19.12
C GLN A 74 -0.97 13.98 17.78
N ASP A 75 0.25 13.44 17.81
CA ASP A 75 0.95 12.98 16.60
C ASP A 75 0.23 11.77 15.97
N ALA A 76 -0.28 10.85 16.79
CA ALA A 76 -1.11 9.74 16.31
C ALA A 76 -2.42 10.21 15.68
N GLU A 77 -3.13 11.15 16.32
CA GLU A 77 -4.37 11.75 15.79
C GLU A 77 -4.12 12.48 14.45
N ARG A 78 -3.04 13.24 14.35
CA ARG A 78 -2.61 13.88 13.10
C ARG A 78 -2.30 12.86 12.01
N THR A 79 -1.54 11.83 12.34
CA THR A 79 -1.17 10.77 11.40
C THR A 79 -2.42 10.02 10.91
N LEU A 80 -3.38 9.75 11.80
CA LEU A 80 -4.64 9.10 11.43
C LEU A 80 -5.48 9.97 10.49
N ALA A 81 -5.56 11.28 10.77
CA ALA A 81 -6.26 12.22 9.89
C ALA A 81 -5.60 12.32 8.51
N GLN A 82 -4.26 12.39 8.47
CA GLN A 82 -3.50 12.40 7.22
C GLN A 82 -3.70 11.10 6.44
N ALA A 83 -3.56 9.93 7.08
CA ALA A 83 -3.75 8.63 6.44
C ALA A 83 -5.18 8.46 5.89
N SER A 84 -6.19 8.99 6.59
CA SER A 84 -7.58 8.99 6.11
C SER A 84 -7.75 9.85 4.85
N GLY A 85 -7.14 11.04 4.83
CA GLY A 85 -7.14 11.93 3.67
C GLY A 85 -6.39 11.35 2.47
N GLU A 86 -5.21 10.78 2.70
CA GLU A 86 -4.42 10.09 1.66
C GLU A 86 -5.17 8.88 1.11
N GLY A 87 -5.81 8.08 1.98
CA GLY A 87 -6.64 6.95 1.57
C GLY A 87 -7.80 7.36 0.66
N GLN A 88 -8.49 8.46 0.99
CA GLN A 88 -9.54 9.01 0.13
C GLN A 88 -8.98 9.50 -1.20
N ALA A 89 -7.83 10.19 -1.19
CA ALA A 89 -7.17 10.64 -2.41
C ALA A 89 -6.77 9.48 -3.32
N ILE A 90 -6.24 8.39 -2.77
CA ILE A 90 -5.89 7.17 -3.52
C ILE A 90 -7.15 6.56 -4.16
N ILE A 91 -8.26 6.47 -3.42
CA ILE A 91 -9.52 5.93 -3.95
C ILE A 91 -10.05 6.80 -5.09
N GLN A 92 -9.99 8.13 -4.95
CA GLN A 92 -10.44 9.06 -5.99
C GLN A 92 -9.56 8.95 -7.24
N GLN A 93 -8.24 8.93 -7.09
CA GLN A 93 -7.31 8.73 -8.20
C GLN A 93 -7.52 7.39 -8.90
N ALA A 94 -7.75 6.31 -8.14
CA ALA A 94 -8.03 5.00 -8.70
C ALA A 94 -9.34 4.97 -9.50
N ARG A 95 -10.38 5.68 -9.04
CA ARG A 95 -11.65 5.81 -9.78
C ARG A 95 -11.46 6.60 -11.07
N GLU A 96 -10.81 7.75 -11.00
CA GLU A 96 -10.51 8.57 -12.19
C GLU A 96 -9.69 7.78 -13.21
N GLU A 97 -8.68 7.03 -12.76
CA GLU A 97 -7.86 6.20 -13.64
C GLU A 97 -8.66 5.03 -14.23
N ALA A 98 -9.52 4.38 -13.43
CA ALA A 98 -10.40 3.34 -13.93
C ALA A 98 -11.35 3.87 -15.02
N ASP A 99 -11.91 5.06 -14.84
CA ASP A 99 -12.80 5.68 -15.82
C ASP A 99 -12.03 6.11 -17.09
N ARG A 100 -10.82 6.64 -16.95
CA ARG A 100 -9.91 6.90 -18.09
C ARG A 100 -9.59 5.62 -18.86
N MET A 101 -9.25 4.54 -18.16
CA MET A 101 -8.96 3.25 -18.77
C MET A 101 -10.19 2.68 -19.50
N LYS A 102 -11.37 2.77 -18.90
CA LYS A 102 -12.63 2.35 -19.56
C LYS A 102 -12.90 3.15 -20.83
N ALA A 103 -12.77 4.48 -20.78
CA ALA A 103 -12.97 5.34 -21.95
C ALA A 103 -11.98 5.00 -23.07
N LYS A 104 -10.70 4.80 -22.73
CA LYS A 104 -9.67 4.40 -23.69
C LYS A 104 -9.94 3.02 -24.28
N ALA A 105 -10.34 2.05 -23.45
CA ALA A 105 -10.69 0.71 -23.89
C ALA A 105 -11.90 0.74 -24.84
N ALA A 106 -12.96 1.49 -24.51
CA ALA A 106 -14.13 1.67 -25.35
C ALA A 106 -13.76 2.25 -26.73
N ALA A 107 -12.97 3.33 -26.76
CA ALA A 107 -12.51 3.92 -28.02
C ALA A 107 -11.64 2.95 -28.85
N SER A 108 -10.76 2.17 -28.20
CA SER A 108 -9.96 1.16 -28.89
C SER A 108 -10.81 0.01 -29.44
N LEU A 109 -11.85 -0.40 -28.71
CA LEU A 109 -12.77 -1.46 -29.13
C LEU A 109 -13.60 -1.01 -30.32
N GLU A 110 -14.12 0.21 -30.30
CA GLU A 110 -14.86 0.79 -31.43
C GLU A 110 -13.99 0.84 -32.70
N THR A 111 -12.74 1.29 -32.56
CA THR A 111 -11.77 1.29 -33.67
C THR A 111 -11.49 -0.13 -34.18
N ALA A 112 -11.32 -1.10 -33.27
CA ALA A 112 -11.06 -2.49 -33.64
C ALA A 112 -12.28 -3.14 -34.33
N ILE A 113 -13.49 -2.83 -33.89
CA ILE A 113 -14.74 -3.30 -34.50
C ILE A 113 -14.88 -2.71 -35.91
N ALA A 114 -14.69 -1.40 -36.07
CA ALA A 114 -14.76 -0.75 -37.39
C ALA A 114 -13.75 -1.36 -38.38
N LEU A 115 -12.51 -1.60 -37.93
CA LEU A 115 -11.49 -2.25 -38.75
C LEU A 115 -11.89 -3.69 -39.11
N ARG A 116 -12.41 -4.46 -38.15
CA ARG A 116 -12.88 -5.84 -38.38
C ARG A 116 -14.05 -5.87 -39.37
N GLU A 117 -14.96 -4.91 -39.28
CA GLU A 117 -16.10 -4.79 -40.20
C GLU A 117 -15.62 -4.48 -41.62
N GLN A 118 -14.68 -3.55 -41.77
CA GLN A 118 -14.08 -3.23 -43.06
C GLN A 118 -13.35 -4.45 -43.65
N GLN A 119 -12.54 -5.15 -42.86
CA GLN A 119 -11.88 -6.38 -43.30
C GLN A 119 -12.87 -7.47 -43.71
N ALA A 120 -14.01 -7.60 -43.02
CA ALA A 120 -15.05 -8.54 -43.38
C ALA A 120 -15.71 -8.16 -44.72
N LYS A 121 -16.03 -6.87 -44.92
CA LYS A 121 -16.56 -6.33 -46.17
C LYS A 121 -15.59 -6.57 -47.34
N ASP A 122 -14.30 -6.29 -47.15
CA ASP A 122 -13.27 -6.50 -48.17
C ASP A 122 -13.14 -7.99 -48.54
N ARG A 123 -13.21 -8.89 -47.56
CA ARG A 123 -13.20 -10.35 -47.80
C ARG A 123 -14.44 -10.81 -48.57
N ILE A 124 -15.62 -10.28 -48.24
CA ILE A 124 -16.86 -10.57 -48.96
C ILE A 124 -16.73 -10.11 -50.41
N ALA A 125 -16.28 -8.88 -50.65
CA ALA A 125 -16.10 -8.36 -52.00
C ALA A 125 -15.09 -9.19 -52.82
N GLN A 126 -13.99 -9.62 -52.20
CA GLN A 126 -13.02 -10.53 -52.84
C GLN A 126 -13.64 -11.89 -53.17
N ALA A 127 -14.41 -12.47 -52.24
CA ALA A 127 -15.09 -13.74 -52.45
C ALA A 127 -16.15 -13.66 -53.55
N GLU A 128 -16.92 -12.57 -53.62
CA GLU A 128 -17.90 -12.31 -54.68
C GLU A 128 -17.22 -12.17 -56.04
N ALA A 129 -16.12 -11.41 -56.11
CA ALA A 129 -15.33 -11.29 -57.34
C ALA A 129 -14.80 -12.66 -57.79
N GLN A 130 -14.27 -13.47 -56.87
CA GLN A 130 -13.76 -14.80 -57.16
C GLN A 130 -14.87 -15.77 -57.61
N ALA A 131 -16.03 -15.75 -56.95
CA ALA A 131 -17.18 -16.57 -57.31
C ALA A 131 -17.72 -16.18 -58.70
N SER A 132 -17.85 -14.88 -58.98
CA SER A 132 -18.30 -14.40 -60.30
C SER A 132 -17.33 -14.82 -61.42
N LYS A 133 -16.02 -14.82 -61.14
CA LYS A 133 -15.01 -15.33 -62.05
C LYS A 133 -15.16 -16.83 -62.27
N GLN A 134 -15.28 -17.62 -61.20
CA GLN A 134 -15.50 -19.08 -61.31
C GLN A 134 -16.75 -19.44 -62.11
N VAL A 135 -17.86 -18.70 -61.94
CA VAL A 135 -19.08 -18.92 -62.73
C VAL A 135 -18.83 -18.64 -64.21
N ARG A 136 -18.13 -17.56 -64.56
CA ARG A 136 -17.76 -17.26 -65.96
C ARG A 136 -16.86 -18.33 -66.54
N ASP A 137 -15.82 -18.73 -65.81
CA ASP A 137 -14.88 -19.76 -66.26
C ASP A 137 -15.62 -21.09 -66.49
N THR A 138 -16.51 -21.49 -65.57
CA THR A 138 -17.36 -22.69 -65.73
C THR A 138 -18.29 -22.58 -66.93
N ALA A 139 -18.90 -21.41 -67.17
CA ALA A 139 -19.77 -21.20 -68.34
C ALA A 139 -18.98 -21.30 -69.66
N VAL A 140 -17.76 -20.75 -69.70
CA VAL A 140 -16.84 -20.87 -70.84
C VAL A 140 -16.48 -22.34 -71.08
N ASP A 141 -16.16 -23.10 -70.04
CA ASP A 141 -15.83 -24.52 -70.14
C ASP A 141 -17.01 -25.35 -70.68
N VAL A 142 -18.23 -25.08 -70.19
CA VAL A 142 -19.46 -25.73 -70.69
C VAL A 142 -19.73 -25.36 -72.14
N ALA A 143 -19.60 -24.08 -72.52
CA ALA A 143 -19.78 -23.64 -73.90
C ALA A 143 -18.75 -24.28 -74.84
N LEU A 144 -17.48 -24.36 -74.43
CA LEU A 144 -16.43 -25.04 -75.17
C LEU A 144 -16.68 -26.55 -75.29
N ALA A 145 -17.17 -27.20 -74.23
CA ALA A 145 -17.53 -28.61 -74.25
C ALA A 145 -18.69 -28.89 -75.23
N ALA A 146 -19.75 -28.08 -75.17
CA ALA A 146 -20.88 -28.16 -76.10
C ALA A 146 -20.45 -27.90 -77.55
N THR A 147 -19.60 -26.90 -77.78
CA THR A 147 -19.04 -26.59 -79.11
C THR A 147 -18.22 -27.76 -79.64
N ARG A 148 -17.35 -28.37 -78.81
CA ARG A 148 -16.58 -29.57 -79.19
C ARG A 148 -17.47 -30.79 -79.48
N ALA A 149 -18.63 -30.91 -78.82
CA ALA A 149 -19.59 -31.96 -79.09
C ALA A 149 -20.30 -31.73 -80.45
N LEU A 150 -20.77 -30.50 -80.69
CA LEU A 150 -21.37 -30.11 -81.97
C LEU A 150 -20.39 -30.24 -83.15
N LEU A 151 -19.13 -29.81 -82.99
CA LEU A 151 -18.11 -29.97 -84.02
C LEU A 151 -17.87 -31.46 -84.35
N ARG A 152 -17.82 -32.33 -83.33
CA ARG A 152 -17.67 -33.78 -83.53
C ARG A 152 -18.84 -34.38 -84.31
N ASP A 153 -20.07 -33.97 -84.00
CA ASP A 153 -21.26 -34.42 -84.70
C ASP A 153 -21.28 -33.95 -86.16
N GLN A 154 -20.97 -32.68 -86.42
CA GLN A 154 -20.90 -32.13 -87.80
C GLN A 154 -19.81 -32.78 -88.66
N VAL A 155 -18.65 -33.08 -88.07
CA VAL A 155 -17.56 -33.82 -88.75
C VAL A 155 -18.00 -35.26 -89.03
N GLY A 156 -18.73 -35.90 -88.11
CA GLY A 156 -19.30 -37.24 -88.30
C GLY A 156 -20.35 -37.33 -89.43
N GLN A 157 -21.03 -36.22 -89.74
CA GLN A 157 -22.04 -36.13 -90.80
C GLN A 157 -21.47 -35.79 -92.19
N GLY A 158 -20.14 -35.77 -92.36
CA GLY A 158 -19.50 -35.62 -93.67
C GLY A 158 -19.33 -34.17 -94.18
N ARG A 159 -19.48 -33.15 -93.32
CA ARG A 159 -19.26 -31.72 -93.68
C ARG A 159 -17.79 -31.27 -93.77
N THR A 160 -16.84 -32.19 -93.56
CA THR A 160 -15.41 -31.88 -93.47
C THR A 160 -14.83 -31.21 -94.71
N SER A 161 -15.22 -31.64 -95.92
CA SER A 161 -14.74 -31.04 -97.18
C SER A 161 -15.23 -29.62 -97.37
N ALA A 162 -16.51 -29.35 -97.12
CA ALA A 162 -17.10 -28.01 -97.21
C ALA A 162 -16.46 -27.02 -96.22
N MET A 163 -16.12 -27.47 -95.00
CA MET A 163 -15.41 -26.65 -94.01
C MET A 163 -13.97 -26.34 -94.41
N ILE A 164 -13.29 -27.29 -95.07
CA ILE A 164 -11.93 -27.08 -95.60
C ILE A 164 -11.95 -26.07 -96.75
N ASP A 165 -12.91 -26.22 -97.68
CA ASP A 165 -13.07 -25.30 -98.82
C ASP A 165 -13.42 -23.87 -98.34
N GLU A 166 -14.26 -23.73 -97.32
CA GLU A 166 -14.60 -22.44 -96.71
C GLU A 166 -13.41 -21.81 -95.97
N ALA A 167 -12.62 -22.59 -95.22
CA ALA A 167 -11.39 -22.11 -94.58
C ALA A 167 -10.33 -21.67 -95.60
N ILE A 168 -10.21 -22.38 -96.73
CA ILE A 168 -9.35 -22.00 -97.87
C ILE A 168 -9.85 -20.70 -98.51
N ALA A 169 -11.17 -20.50 -98.61
CA ALA A 169 -11.77 -19.28 -99.14
C ALA A 169 -11.65 -18.06 -98.18
N GLU A 170 -11.51 -18.29 -96.88
CA GLU A 170 -11.36 -17.24 -95.85
C GLU A 170 -9.91 -16.76 -95.66
N LEU A 171 -8.91 -17.62 -95.95
CA LEU A 171 -7.48 -17.32 -95.86
C LEU A 171 -7.06 -16.03 -96.61
N PRO A 172 -7.50 -15.78 -97.86
CA PRO A 172 -7.21 -14.53 -98.57
C PRO A 172 -7.79 -13.28 -97.88
N LYS A 173 -8.92 -13.38 -97.17
CA LYS A 173 -9.58 -12.22 -96.53
C LYS A 173 -8.93 -11.77 -95.23
N ARG A 174 -8.10 -12.61 -94.61
CA ARG A 174 -7.36 -12.31 -93.36
C ARG A 174 -5.89 -11.96 -93.59
N LEU A 175 -5.43 -12.02 -94.83
CA LEU A 175 -4.06 -11.70 -95.26
C LEU A 175 -3.95 -10.36 -96.01
N HIS A 176 -4.99 -9.51 -95.95
CA HIS A 176 -4.91 -8.09 -96.29
C HIS A 176 -4.92 -7.24 -95.01
#